data_AF-A0A951CJC1-F1
#
_entry.id   AF-A0A951CJC1-F1
#
_cell.length_a   1.000
_cell.length_b   1.000
_cell.length_c   1.000
_cell.angle_alpha   90.00
_cell.angle_beta   90.00
_cell.angle_gamma   90.00
#
_symmetry.space_group_name_H-M   'P 1'
#
loop_
_entity.id
_entity.type
_entity.pdbx_description
1 polymer ?
#
loop_
_entity_poly.entity_id
_entity_poly.type
_entity_poly.pdbx_seq_one_letter_code
_entity_poly.pdbx_strand_id
1 'polypeptide(L)'
;MTMRMSFGNVPPDMLVGAVEKLLAKMDETDLAAVYERELSMMPHDAGAAFVEALFEAFRDRGESSEDAAEGAGIALDSIVRREPPAISALLAYARTSPDLLKEATTIFIERRPDFVESLPAVLRNAVAERLGA
;
A
#
# COMPACT_ATOMS: atom_id res chain seq x y z
N MET A 1 -19.31 5.80 -21.08
CA MET A 1 -18.23 5.09 -21.80
C MET A 1 -16.95 5.37 -21.03
N THR A 2 -16.60 4.52 -20.07
CA THR A 2 -15.45 4.78 -19.18
C THR A 2 -14.18 4.40 -19.93
N MET A 3 -13.37 5.40 -20.25
CA MET A 3 -12.09 5.22 -20.94
C MET A 3 -11.17 4.42 -20.02
N ARG A 4 -10.82 3.19 -20.41
CA ARG A 4 -9.77 2.42 -19.70
C ARG A 4 -8.44 3.08 -20.00
N MET A 5 -7.99 3.96 -19.11
CA MET A 5 -6.64 4.46 -19.14
C MET A 5 -5.70 3.29 -18.80
N SER A 6 -4.71 3.03 -19.66
CA SER A 6 -3.65 2.07 -19.38
C SER A 6 -2.47 2.84 -18.78
N PHE A 7 -2.03 2.44 -17.59
CA PHE A 7 -0.88 3.06 -16.94
C PHE A 7 0.45 2.72 -17.62
N GLY A 8 0.47 1.73 -18.53
CA GLY A 8 1.70 1.27 -19.21
C GLY A 8 2.42 2.33 -20.06
N ASN A 9 1.78 3.48 -20.33
CA ASN A 9 2.38 4.60 -21.05
C ASN A 9 2.76 5.78 -20.12
N VAL A 10 2.50 5.69 -18.82
CA VAL A 10 2.79 6.77 -17.87
C VAL A 10 4.19 6.56 -17.29
N PRO A 11 5.07 7.58 -17.29
CA PRO A 11 6.38 7.47 -16.64
C PRO A 11 6.26 7.12 -15.15
N PRO A 12 7.13 6.24 -14.60
CA PRO A 12 7.10 5.86 -13.19
C PRO A 12 7.08 7.05 -12.22
N ASP A 13 7.90 8.08 -12.45
CA ASP A 13 7.95 9.27 -11.60
C ASP A 13 6.62 10.04 -11.58
N MET A 14 5.88 10.03 -12.68
CA MET A 14 4.55 10.63 -12.74
C MET A 14 3.52 9.80 -11.98
N LEU A 15 3.64 8.46 -11.99
CA LEU A 15 2.78 7.57 -11.20
C LEU A 15 3.01 7.78 -9.71
N VAL A 16 4.28 7.77 -9.27
CA VAL A 16 4.66 8.03 -7.87
C VAL A 16 4.14 9.39 -7.43
N GLY A 17 4.43 10.46 -8.19
CA GLY A 17 3.96 11.80 -7.86
C GLY A 17 2.43 11.94 -7.86
N ALA A 18 1.70 11.17 -8.67
CA ALA A 18 0.23 11.15 -8.65
C ALA A 18 -0.30 10.46 -7.38
N VAL A 19 0.32 9.35 -6.98
CA VAL A 19 0.02 8.58 -5.76
C VAL A 19 0.31 9.42 -4.52
N GLU A 20 1.49 10.00 -4.39
CA GLU A 20 1.86 10.87 -3.26
C GLU A 20 0.85 12.00 -3.06
N LYS A 21 0.50 12.70 -4.15
CA LYS A 21 -0.46 13.82 -4.07
C LYS A 21 -1.90 13.35 -3.78
N LEU A 22 -2.24 12.10 -4.07
CA LEU A 22 -3.53 11.51 -3.69
C LEU A 22 -3.52 11.20 -2.19
N LEU A 23 -2.50 10.49 -1.72
CA LEU A 23 -2.35 10.07 -0.33
C LEU A 23 -2.20 11.25 0.63
N ALA A 24 -1.57 12.35 0.20
CA ALA A 24 -1.43 13.56 1.01
C ALA A 24 -2.77 14.15 1.49
N LYS A 25 -3.87 13.84 0.81
CA LYS A 25 -5.22 14.31 1.17
C LYS A 25 -6.09 13.23 1.82
N MET A 26 -5.60 11.99 1.86
CA MET A 26 -6.37 10.85 2.35
C MET A 26 -6.16 10.68 3.85
N ASP A 27 -7.23 10.38 4.57
CA ASP A 27 -7.14 9.96 5.96
C ASP A 27 -6.51 8.56 6.05
N GLU A 28 -5.64 8.36 7.04
CA GLU A 28 -4.92 7.11 7.17
C GLU A 28 -5.81 5.95 7.68
N THR A 29 -6.86 6.26 8.44
CA THR A 29 -7.88 5.27 8.80
C THR A 29 -8.64 4.80 7.57
N ASP A 30 -9.00 5.73 6.67
CA ASP A 30 -9.65 5.37 5.42
C ASP A 30 -8.72 4.51 4.55
N LEU A 31 -7.43 4.85 4.49
CA LEU A 31 -6.43 4.09 3.73
C LEU A 31 -6.27 2.66 4.27
N ALA A 32 -6.18 2.53 5.59
CA ALA A 32 -6.11 1.23 6.25
C ALA A 32 -7.35 0.38 5.97
N ALA A 33 -8.55 0.96 6.07
CA ALA A 33 -9.81 0.27 5.80
C ALA A 33 -9.93 -0.19 4.34
N VAL A 34 -9.39 0.59 3.41
CA VAL A 34 -9.30 0.20 1.99
C VAL A 34 -8.38 -1.02 1.83
N TYR A 35 -7.18 -1.01 2.42
CA TYR A 35 -6.29 -2.17 2.33
C TYR A 35 -6.83 -3.40 3.05
N GLU A 36 -7.44 -3.25 4.23
CA GLU A 36 -8.03 -4.37 4.96
C GLU A 36 -9.11 -5.10 4.13
N ARG A 37 -9.91 -4.34 3.39
CA ARG A 37 -10.94 -4.89 2.50
C ARG A 37 -10.37 -5.50 1.22
N GLU A 38 -9.34 -4.91 0.64
CA GLU A 38 -8.96 -5.18 -0.76
C GLU A 38 -7.61 -5.89 -0.92
N LEU A 39 -6.75 -5.96 0.10
CA LEU A 39 -5.43 -6.59 0.00
C LEU A 39 -5.54 -8.09 -0.36
N SER A 40 -6.55 -8.78 0.15
CA SER A 40 -6.80 -10.20 -0.17
C SER A 40 -7.28 -10.42 -1.61
N MET A 41 -7.76 -9.37 -2.28
CA MET A 41 -8.17 -9.39 -3.68
C MET A 41 -7.02 -9.02 -4.63
N MET A 42 -5.92 -8.49 -4.10
CA MET A 42 -4.74 -8.20 -4.90
C MET A 42 -4.07 -9.50 -5.35
N PRO A 43 -3.45 -9.52 -6.55
CA PRO A 43 -2.61 -10.64 -6.96
C PRO A 43 -1.58 -10.99 -5.88
N HIS A 44 -1.25 -12.28 -5.77
CA HIS A 44 -0.34 -12.79 -4.75
C HIS A 44 0.95 -11.94 -4.68
N ASP A 45 1.58 -11.65 -5.81
CA ASP A 45 2.86 -10.94 -5.83
C ASP A 45 2.72 -9.44 -5.48
N ALA A 46 1.59 -8.83 -5.85
CA ALA A 46 1.30 -7.43 -5.53
C ALA A 46 1.07 -7.24 -4.03
N GLY A 47 0.27 -8.10 -3.40
CA GLY A 47 0.07 -8.02 -1.95
C GLY A 47 1.35 -8.35 -1.16
N ALA A 48 2.20 -9.24 -1.65
CA ALA A 48 3.50 -9.53 -1.02
C ALA A 48 4.44 -8.31 -1.12
N ALA A 49 4.51 -7.67 -2.30
CA ALA A 49 5.29 -6.46 -2.49
C ALA A 49 4.78 -5.28 -1.65
N PHE A 50 3.46 -5.17 -1.42
CA PHE A 50 2.92 -4.16 -0.50
C PHE A 50 3.32 -4.42 0.95
N VAL A 51 3.27 -5.67 1.43
CA VAL A 51 3.73 -6.03 2.78
C VAL A 51 5.22 -5.75 2.96
N GLU A 52 6.04 -6.04 1.93
CA GLU A 52 7.46 -5.69 1.94
C GLU A 52 7.67 -4.17 2.03
N ALA A 53 6.92 -3.39 1.26
CA ALA A 53 6.95 -1.93 1.32
C ALA A 53 6.51 -1.39 2.69
N LEU A 54 5.57 -2.06 3.36
CA LEU A 54 5.16 -1.71 4.72
C LEU A 54 6.29 -1.94 5.73
N PHE A 55 6.97 -3.08 5.64
CA PHE A 55 8.14 -3.34 6.48
C PHE A 55 9.31 -2.42 6.18
N GLU A 56 9.47 -1.99 4.93
CA GLU A 56 10.44 -0.97 4.59
C GLU A 56 10.12 0.39 5.22
N ALA A 57 8.86 0.82 5.19
CA ALA A 57 8.44 2.05 5.87
C ALA A 57 8.72 2.00 7.38
N PHE A 58 8.52 0.84 8.03
CA PHE A 58 8.95 0.64 9.42
C PHE A 58 10.48 0.74 9.57
N ARG A 59 11.26 0.08 8.69
CA ARG A 59 12.73 0.10 8.72
C ARG A 59 13.31 1.49 8.53
N ASP A 60 12.72 2.30 7.65
CA ASP A 60 13.11 3.70 7.44
C ASP A 60 12.90 4.56 8.69
N ARG A 61 12.02 4.12 9.59
CA ARG A 61 11.77 4.73 10.92
C ARG A 61 12.56 4.07 12.05
N GLY A 62 13.45 3.13 11.73
CA GLY A 62 14.32 2.46 12.69
C GLY A 62 13.70 1.24 13.37
N GLU A 63 12.57 0.74 12.87
CA GLU A 63 11.85 -0.40 13.40
C GLU A 63 12.04 -1.63 12.48
N SER A 64 12.49 -2.76 13.02
CA SER A 64 12.66 -3.97 12.22
C SER A 64 11.31 -4.64 11.89
N SER A 65 11.29 -5.55 10.93
CA SER A 65 10.09 -6.35 10.63
C SER A 65 9.65 -7.20 11.82
N GLU A 66 10.60 -7.63 12.67
CA GLU A 66 10.32 -8.40 13.88
C GLU A 66 9.69 -7.51 14.95
N ASP A 67 10.22 -6.30 15.15
CA ASP A 67 9.66 -5.32 16.08
C ASP A 67 8.22 -4.94 15.67
N ALA A 68 7.98 -4.70 14.38
CA ALA A 68 6.64 -4.37 13.87
C ALA A 68 5.65 -5.52 14.03
N ALA A 69 6.10 -6.77 13.84
CA ALA A 69 5.27 -7.94 14.08
C ALA A 69 4.95 -8.11 15.58
N GLU A 70 5.95 -7.92 16.46
CA GLU A 70 5.77 -7.92 17.91
C GLU A 70 4.81 -6.82 18.37
N GLY A 71 4.98 -5.59 17.86
CA GLY A 71 4.11 -4.45 18.12
C GLY A 71 2.66 -4.69 17.68
N ALA A 72 2.47 -5.41 16.57
CA ALA A 72 1.16 -5.87 16.11
C ALA A 72 0.59 -7.06 16.90
N GLY A 73 1.38 -7.67 17.79
CA GLY A 73 0.96 -8.83 18.59
C GLY A 73 0.79 -10.12 17.77
N ILE A 74 1.52 -10.25 16.66
CA ILE A 74 1.39 -11.37 15.72
C ILE A 74 2.77 -11.92 15.33
N ALA A 75 2.83 -13.19 14.91
CA ALA A 75 4.05 -13.78 14.38
C ALA A 75 4.39 -13.22 12.99
N LEU A 76 5.66 -12.89 12.76
CA LEU A 76 6.16 -12.45 11.44
C LEU A 76 5.84 -13.47 10.34
N ASP A 77 5.98 -14.77 10.61
CA ASP A 77 5.63 -15.83 9.66
C ASP A 77 4.17 -15.76 9.19
N SER A 78 3.23 -15.42 10.08
CA SER A 78 1.81 -15.26 9.73
C SER A 78 1.58 -14.04 8.84
N ILE A 79 2.35 -12.96 9.03
CA ILE A 79 2.34 -11.78 8.15
C ILE A 79 2.92 -12.14 6.77
N VAL A 80 4.05 -12.84 6.72
CA VAL A 80 4.71 -13.25 5.47
C VAL A 80 3.81 -14.18 4.66
N ARG A 81 3.07 -15.08 5.33
CA ARG A 81 2.03 -15.91 4.71
C ARG A 81 0.75 -15.14 4.36
N ARG A 82 0.66 -13.88 4.80
CA ARG A 82 -0.48 -12.96 4.62
C ARG A 82 -1.79 -13.56 5.08
N GLU A 83 -1.75 -14.20 6.24
CA GLU A 83 -2.94 -14.67 6.91
C GLU A 83 -3.84 -13.46 7.20
N PRO A 84 -5.14 -13.49 6.84
CA PRO A 84 -6.04 -12.34 7.02
C PRO A 84 -5.97 -11.67 8.40
N PRO A 85 -6.02 -12.41 9.54
CA PRO A 85 -5.91 -11.79 10.86
C PRO A 85 -4.55 -11.13 11.11
N ALA A 86 -3.46 -11.65 10.53
CA ALA A 86 -2.12 -11.08 10.68
C ALA A 86 -1.96 -9.77 9.91
N ILE A 87 -2.53 -9.71 8.70
CA ILE A 87 -2.58 -8.48 7.91
C ILE A 87 -3.42 -7.41 8.62
N SER A 88 -4.61 -7.77 9.11
CA SER A 88 -5.45 -6.83 9.87
C SER A 88 -4.72 -6.30 11.10
N ALA A 89 -4.03 -7.15 11.86
CA ALA A 89 -3.24 -6.73 13.02
C ALA A 89 -2.09 -5.78 12.63
N LEU A 90 -1.35 -6.10 11.56
CA LEU A 90 -0.25 -5.25 11.08
C LEU A 90 -0.74 -3.90 10.56
N LEU A 91 -1.85 -3.86 9.81
CA LEU A 91 -2.46 -2.60 9.37
C LEU A 91 -2.97 -1.78 10.56
N ALA A 92 -3.55 -2.43 11.57
CA ALA A 92 -3.96 -1.76 12.80
C ALA A 92 -2.77 -1.15 13.56
N TYR A 93 -1.65 -1.88 13.62
CA TYR A 93 -0.40 -1.39 14.21
C TYR A 93 0.21 -0.24 13.42
N ALA A 94 0.27 -0.34 12.08
CA ALA A 94 0.76 0.71 11.20
C ALA A 94 0.04 2.05 11.41
N ARG A 95 -1.27 2.03 11.70
CA ARG A 95 -2.05 3.24 12.02
C ARG A 95 -1.64 3.96 13.29
N THR A 96 -0.86 3.34 14.18
CA THR A 96 -0.31 4.01 15.35
C THR A 96 0.84 4.95 15.00
N SER A 97 1.39 4.81 13.80
CA SER A 97 2.49 5.59 13.24
C SER A 97 1.95 6.49 12.11
N PRO A 98 1.84 7.82 12.33
CA PRO A 98 1.31 8.73 11.32
C PRO A 98 2.06 8.65 9.99
N ASP A 99 1.31 8.67 8.90
CA ASP A 99 1.72 8.62 7.50
C ASP A 99 2.43 7.33 7.06
N LEU A 100 2.57 6.32 7.92
CA LEU A 100 3.30 5.09 7.61
C LEU A 100 2.64 4.30 6.48
N LEU A 101 1.32 4.21 6.46
CA LEU A 101 0.60 3.51 5.38
C LEU A 101 0.70 4.27 4.05
N LYS A 102 0.82 5.60 4.11
CA LYS A 102 1.00 6.43 2.91
C LYS A 102 2.41 6.23 2.36
N GLU A 103 3.43 6.27 3.21
CA GLU A 103 4.82 5.97 2.86
C GLU A 103 4.94 4.58 2.23
N ALA A 104 4.39 3.56 2.87
CA ALA A 104 4.38 2.19 2.35
C ALA A 104 3.71 2.10 0.97
N THR A 105 2.60 2.82 0.76
CA THR A 105 1.92 2.86 -0.55
C THR A 105 2.77 3.56 -1.61
N THR A 106 3.48 4.62 -1.26
CA THR A 106 4.42 5.32 -2.15
C THR A 106 5.59 4.40 -2.52
N ILE A 107 6.24 3.79 -1.53
CA ILE A 107 7.36 2.83 -1.72
C ILE A 107 6.92 1.67 -2.63
N PHE A 108 5.72 1.14 -2.40
CA PHE A 108 5.15 0.06 -3.21
C PHE A 108 5.10 0.42 -4.71
N ILE A 109 4.63 1.62 -5.05
CA ILE A 109 4.52 2.07 -6.44
C ILE A 109 5.87 2.52 -7.01
N GLU A 110 6.74 3.10 -6.19
CA GLU A 110 8.09 3.45 -6.62
C GLU A 110 8.89 2.22 -7.05
N ARG A 111 8.81 1.14 -6.27
CA ARG A 111 9.51 -0.12 -6.55
C ARG A 111 8.86 -0.94 -7.64
N ARG A 112 7.53 -0.94 -7.69
CA ARG A 112 6.71 -1.76 -8.60
C ARG A 112 5.65 -0.89 -9.29
N PRO A 113 6.06 0.03 -10.18
CA PRO A 113 5.10 0.90 -10.88
C PRO A 113 4.13 0.09 -11.75
N ASP A 114 4.54 -1.11 -12.18
CA ASP A 114 3.70 -2.09 -12.88
C ASP A 114 2.52 -2.58 -12.03
N PHE A 115 2.60 -2.51 -10.71
CA PHE A 115 1.54 -2.91 -9.79
C PHE A 115 0.51 -1.81 -9.48
N VAL A 116 0.59 -0.64 -10.12
CA VAL A 116 -0.43 0.42 -9.98
C VAL A 116 -1.84 -0.07 -10.34
N GLU A 117 -1.97 -1.01 -11.28
CA GLU A 117 -3.26 -1.63 -11.64
C GLU A 117 -3.80 -2.59 -10.57
N SER A 118 -2.92 -3.06 -9.69
CA SER A 118 -3.22 -3.94 -8.56
C SER A 118 -3.53 -3.18 -7.27
N LEU A 119 -3.41 -1.84 -7.27
CA LEU A 119 -3.87 -1.05 -6.13
C LEU A 119 -5.37 -1.29 -5.87
N PRO A 120 -5.81 -1.12 -4.61
CA PRO A 120 -7.23 -1.04 -4.28
C PRO A 120 -7.99 -0.15 -5.25
N ALA A 121 -9.19 -0.56 -5.66
CA ALA A 121 -9.91 0.03 -6.78
C ALA A 121 -10.14 1.54 -6.59
N VAL A 122 -10.40 1.97 -5.36
CA VAL A 122 -10.54 3.39 -5.00
C VAL A 122 -9.26 4.18 -5.31
N LEU A 123 -8.09 3.67 -4.91
CA LEU A 123 -6.80 4.31 -5.15
C LEU A 123 -6.47 4.30 -6.64
N ARG A 124 -6.59 3.14 -7.29
CA ARG A 124 -6.32 3.00 -8.73
C ARG A 124 -7.16 3.97 -9.57
N ASN A 125 -8.46 4.04 -9.30
CA ASN A 125 -9.36 4.90 -10.06
C ASN A 125 -9.01 6.39 -9.83
N ALA A 126 -8.71 6.79 -8.60
CA ALA A 126 -8.31 8.16 -8.29
C ALA A 126 -6.96 8.55 -8.93
N VAL A 127 -6.01 7.63 -9.01
CA VAL A 127 -4.74 7.84 -9.75
C VAL A 127 -5.00 7.99 -11.25
N ALA A 128 -5.87 7.16 -11.84
CA ALA A 128 -6.24 7.26 -13.25
C ALA A 128 -6.93 8.59 -13.57
N GLU A 129 -7.90 9.03 -12.75
CA GLU A 129 -8.57 10.32 -12.90
C GLU A 129 -7.58 11.49 -12.84
N ARG A 130 -6.57 11.39 -11.97
CA ARG A 130 -5.56 12.43 -11.81
C ARG A 130 -4.60 12.53 -13.00
N LEU A 131 -4.26 11.41 -13.64
CA LEU A 131 -3.35 11.37 -14.77
C LEU A 131 -4.06 11.67 -16.10
N GLY A 132 -5.37 11.45 -16.17
CA GLY A 132 -6.21 11.78 -17.33
C GLY A 132 -6.73 13.22 -17.37
N ALA A 133 -6.52 13.99 -16.30
CA ALA A 133 -6.86 15.41 -16.17
C ALA A 133 -5.71 16.32 -16.59
#